data_AF-A0A7W1PV49-F1
#
_entry.id   AF-A0A7W1PV49-F1
#
_cell.length_a   1.000
_cell.length_b   1.000
_cell.length_c   1.000
_cell.angle_alpha   90.00
_cell.angle_beta   90.00
_cell.angle_gamma   90.00
#
_symmetry.space_group_name_H-M   'P 1'
#
loop_
_entity.id
_entity.type
_entity.pdbx_description
1 polymer ?
#
loop_
_entity_poly.entity_id
_entity_poly.type
_entity_poly.pdbx_seq_one_letter_code
_entity_poly.pdbx_strand_id
1 'polypeptide(L)'
;MTEKQVERIRKKIKQIRAALAEEKKKFGGYDDSRGLRYIPVELFISISDYKGGLTYLRWFNKNFSDDIGFPGFLFEWVLILFKTGKLKDAEKKAFDTFCSNTYVFDFFLKRDIEPIDKQESFSFEAAEFAKRLPYSSEQPELSDFAEWLIKLLQSGKFSKSAEKFIEIQKRLLHENDRETRHYLIKQKEQLIENYSNNTVIANGD
;
A
#
# COMPACT_ATOMS: atom_id res chain seq x y z
N MET A 1 -4.99 11.67 -21.98
CA MET A 1 -4.97 10.38 -22.70
C MET A 1 -6.07 10.38 -23.75
N THR A 2 -5.87 9.78 -24.93
CA THR A 2 -6.90 9.66 -25.98
C THR A 2 -7.84 8.47 -25.72
N GLU A 3 -9.05 8.48 -26.29
CA GLU A 3 -10.01 7.36 -26.17
C GLU A 3 -9.41 6.03 -26.64
N LYS A 4 -8.66 6.04 -27.75
CA LYS A 4 -7.96 4.84 -28.26
C LYS A 4 -6.92 4.30 -27.28
N GLN A 5 -6.23 5.17 -26.55
CA GLN A 5 -5.28 4.73 -25.51
C GLN A 5 -6.02 4.11 -24.31
N VAL A 6 -7.13 4.72 -23.87
CA VAL A 6 -7.98 4.17 -22.81
C VAL A 6 -8.52 2.79 -23.20
N GLU A 7 -8.98 2.61 -24.44
CA GLU A 7 -9.45 1.32 -24.93
C GLU A 7 -8.35 0.25 -24.95
N ARG A 8 -7.13 0.60 -25.36
CA ARG A 8 -5.97 -0.30 -25.30
C ARG A 8 -5.68 -0.75 -23.87
N ILE A 9 -5.76 0.15 -22.90
CA ILE A 9 -5.54 -0.18 -21.49
C ILE A 9 -6.65 -1.10 -20.97
N ARG A 10 -7.92 -0.82 -21.27
CA ARG A 10 -9.04 -1.72 -20.92
C ARG A 10 -8.86 -3.12 -21.51
N LYS A 11 -8.40 -3.20 -22.77
CA LYS A 11 -8.08 -4.49 -23.41
C LYS A 11 -6.95 -5.21 -22.68
N LYS A 12 -5.88 -4.51 -22.30
CA LYS A 12 -4.75 -5.08 -21.53
C LYS A 12 -5.21 -5.61 -20.17
N ILE A 13 -6.03 -4.87 -19.44
CA ILE A 13 -6.64 -5.32 -18.17
C ILE A 13 -7.44 -6.61 -18.38
N LYS A 14 -8.28 -6.67 -19.43
CA LYS A 14 -9.07 -7.87 -19.75
C LYS A 14 -8.18 -9.07 -20.05
N GLN A 15 -7.10 -8.88 -20.81
CA GLN A 15 -6.14 -9.94 -21.15
C GLN A 15 -5.43 -10.49 -19.91
N ILE A 16 -4.94 -9.63 -19.02
CA ILE A 16 -4.28 -10.05 -17.78
C ILE A 16 -5.25 -10.85 -16.90
N ARG A 17 -6.49 -10.36 -16.75
CA ARG A 17 -7.52 -11.06 -15.96
C ARG A 17 -7.90 -12.42 -16.55
N ALA A 18 -7.95 -12.53 -17.87
CA ALA A 18 -8.20 -13.80 -18.55
C ALA A 18 -7.06 -14.80 -18.31
N ALA A 19 -5.80 -14.36 -18.45
CA ALA A 19 -4.64 -15.20 -18.18
C ALA A 19 -4.63 -15.74 -16.74
N LEU A 20 -4.85 -14.89 -15.73
CA LEU A 20 -4.93 -15.30 -14.33
C LEU A 20 -6.08 -16.30 -14.08
N ALA A 21 -7.22 -16.12 -14.74
CA ALA A 21 -8.35 -17.04 -14.63
C ALA A 21 -8.06 -18.40 -15.30
N GLU A 22 -7.39 -18.40 -16.45
CA GLU A 22 -6.97 -19.61 -17.16
C GLU A 22 -5.93 -20.40 -16.36
N GLU A 23 -4.96 -19.73 -15.73
CA GLU A 23 -4.00 -20.36 -14.83
C GLU A 23 -4.69 -21.03 -13.64
N LYS A 24 -5.58 -20.30 -12.95
CA LYS A 24 -6.37 -20.87 -11.84
C LYS A 24 -7.15 -22.10 -12.28
N LYS A 25 -7.77 -22.03 -13.47
CA LYS A 25 -8.54 -23.15 -14.02
C LYS A 25 -7.64 -24.36 -14.34
N LYS A 26 -6.44 -24.11 -14.88
CA LYS A 26 -5.53 -25.17 -15.34
C LYS A 26 -4.76 -25.82 -14.19
N PHE A 27 -4.35 -25.05 -13.20
CA PHE A 27 -3.41 -25.50 -12.16
C PHE A 27 -4.00 -25.51 -10.74
N GLY A 28 -5.21 -24.99 -10.54
CA GLY A 28 -5.81 -24.83 -9.21
C GLY A 28 -5.21 -23.67 -8.39
N GLY A 29 -4.15 -23.03 -8.89
CA GLY A 29 -3.47 -21.87 -8.30
C GLY A 29 -3.00 -20.90 -9.40
N TYR A 30 -2.23 -19.89 -9.01
CA TYR A 30 -1.70 -18.87 -9.92
C TYR A 30 -0.19 -19.02 -10.06
N ASP A 31 0.34 -19.00 -11.28
CA ASP A 31 1.78 -18.91 -11.51
C ASP A 31 2.14 -17.43 -11.60
N ASP A 32 2.45 -16.83 -10.46
CA ASP A 32 2.76 -15.40 -10.39
C ASP A 32 4.26 -15.08 -10.46
N SER A 33 5.05 -15.94 -11.10
CA SER A 33 6.49 -15.67 -11.35
C SER A 33 6.74 -14.35 -12.11
N ARG A 34 5.70 -13.80 -12.76
CA ARG A 34 5.74 -12.55 -13.54
C ARG A 34 5.13 -11.32 -12.85
N GLY A 35 4.57 -11.47 -11.64
CA GLY A 35 3.91 -10.37 -10.92
C GLY A 35 2.67 -9.81 -11.65
N LEU A 36 1.99 -10.62 -12.47
CA LEU A 36 0.86 -10.17 -13.29
C LEU A 36 -0.31 -9.68 -12.44
N ARG A 37 -0.42 -10.15 -11.19
CA ARG A 37 -1.50 -9.76 -10.27
C ARG A 37 -1.43 -8.31 -9.79
N TYR A 38 -0.29 -7.63 -9.92
CA TYR A 38 -0.16 -6.24 -9.47
C TYR A 38 -0.48 -5.22 -10.57
N ILE A 39 -0.19 -5.57 -11.82
CA ILE A 39 -0.28 -4.67 -12.99
C ILE A 39 -1.66 -4.04 -13.19
N PRO A 40 -2.80 -4.74 -12.98
CA PRO A 40 -4.10 -4.14 -13.28
C PRO A 40 -4.42 -2.89 -12.46
N VAL A 41 -3.87 -2.76 -11.25
CA VAL A 41 -4.17 -1.63 -10.35
C VAL A 41 -3.63 -0.32 -10.92
N GLU A 42 -2.35 -0.28 -11.27
CA GLU A 42 -1.72 0.83 -12.02
C GLU A 42 -2.52 1.17 -13.29
N LEU A 43 -2.92 0.16 -14.07
CA LEU A 43 -3.68 0.36 -15.29
C LEU A 43 -5.05 1.00 -15.04
N PHE A 44 -5.77 0.59 -13.99
CA PHE A 44 -7.04 1.22 -13.61
C PHE A 44 -6.86 2.68 -13.22
N ILE A 45 -5.82 3.01 -12.45
CA ILE A 45 -5.49 4.39 -12.06
C ILE A 45 -5.17 5.25 -13.29
N SER A 46 -4.39 4.72 -14.24
CA SER A 46 -3.97 5.45 -15.45
C SER A 46 -5.13 5.90 -16.36
N ILE A 47 -6.30 5.27 -16.23
CA ILE A 47 -7.54 5.64 -16.94
C ILE A 47 -8.63 6.19 -16.00
N SER A 48 -8.27 6.50 -14.75
CA SER A 48 -9.15 6.99 -13.69
C SER A 48 -10.37 6.09 -13.42
N ASP A 49 -10.28 4.79 -13.70
CA ASP A 49 -11.34 3.82 -13.40
C ASP A 49 -11.16 3.22 -11.99
N TYR A 50 -11.35 4.09 -10.98
CA TYR A 50 -11.17 3.71 -9.58
C TYR A 50 -12.21 2.68 -9.11
N LYS A 51 -13.42 2.66 -9.69
CA LYS A 51 -14.44 1.64 -9.37
C LYS A 51 -14.04 0.27 -9.91
N GLY A 52 -13.49 0.20 -11.12
CA GLY A 52 -12.88 -0.99 -11.68
C GLY A 52 -11.70 -1.48 -10.83
N GLY A 53 -10.82 -0.55 -10.45
CA GLY A 53 -9.70 -0.81 -9.54
C GLY A 53 -10.14 -1.39 -8.20
N LEU A 54 -11.15 -0.82 -7.55
CA LEU A 54 -11.69 -1.32 -6.29
C LEU A 54 -12.26 -2.73 -6.42
N THR A 55 -12.95 -3.01 -7.52
CA THR A 55 -13.48 -4.35 -7.82
C THR A 55 -12.34 -5.35 -7.98
N TYR A 56 -11.26 -4.96 -8.66
CA TYR A 56 -10.08 -5.79 -8.80
C TYR A 56 -9.38 -6.04 -7.47
N LEU A 57 -9.19 -5.02 -6.64
CA LEU A 57 -8.55 -5.15 -5.32
C LEU A 57 -9.33 -6.08 -4.38
N ARG A 58 -10.67 -6.09 -4.46
CA ARG A 58 -11.49 -7.07 -3.72
C ARG A 58 -11.24 -8.50 -4.21
N TRP A 59 -11.12 -8.69 -5.53
CA TRP A 59 -10.75 -9.98 -6.09
C TRP A 59 -9.33 -10.39 -5.68
N PHE A 60 -8.38 -9.45 -5.71
CA PHE A 60 -7.00 -9.67 -5.29
C PHE A 60 -6.96 -10.15 -3.84
N ASN A 61 -7.55 -9.39 -2.91
CA ASN A 61 -7.56 -9.72 -1.48
C ASN A 61 -8.21 -11.09 -1.18
N LYS A 62 -9.20 -11.50 -1.99
CA LYS A 62 -9.86 -12.81 -1.83
C LYS A 62 -8.97 -13.97 -2.31
N ASN A 63 -8.11 -13.74 -3.29
CA ASN A 63 -7.31 -14.79 -3.93
C ASN A 63 -5.86 -14.84 -3.46
N PHE A 64 -5.37 -13.76 -2.86
CA PHE A 64 -4.00 -13.56 -2.39
C PHE A 64 -4.03 -12.90 -1.00
N SER A 65 -4.77 -13.47 -0.05
CA SER A 65 -4.98 -12.87 1.28
C SER A 65 -3.72 -12.89 2.16
N ASP A 66 -2.80 -13.78 1.85
CA ASP A 66 -1.48 -13.97 2.44
C ASP A 66 -0.40 -13.13 1.77
N ASP A 67 -0.75 -12.39 0.70
CA ASP A 67 0.17 -11.52 0.00
C ASP A 67 0.28 -10.16 0.67
N ILE A 68 1.49 -9.85 1.15
CA ILE A 68 1.83 -8.58 1.79
C ILE A 68 2.00 -7.43 0.78
N GLY A 69 2.13 -7.74 -0.51
CA GLY A 69 2.36 -6.78 -1.58
C GLY A 69 3.72 -6.08 -1.51
N PHE A 70 3.90 -5.05 -2.33
CA PHE A 70 5.06 -4.16 -2.29
C PHE A 70 4.61 -2.70 -2.15
N PRO A 71 5.49 -1.77 -1.70
CA PRO A 71 5.06 -0.44 -1.29
C PRO A 71 4.30 0.37 -2.35
N GLY A 72 4.71 0.29 -3.62
CA GLY A 72 4.03 0.96 -4.73
C GLY A 72 2.60 0.45 -4.95
N PHE A 73 2.39 -0.87 -4.97
CA PHE A 73 1.06 -1.46 -5.08
C PHE A 73 0.17 -1.12 -3.88
N LEU A 74 0.74 -1.12 -2.66
CA LEU A 74 -0.01 -0.70 -1.47
C LEU A 74 -0.42 0.78 -1.56
N PHE A 75 0.46 1.66 -2.02
CA PHE A 75 0.14 3.07 -2.26
C PHE A 75 -1.03 3.22 -3.25
N GLU A 76 -1.00 2.50 -4.37
CA GLU A 76 -2.09 2.49 -5.35
C GLU A 76 -3.41 1.99 -4.77
N TRP A 77 -3.34 1.01 -3.86
CA TRP A 77 -4.50 0.52 -3.12
C TRP A 77 -5.10 1.63 -2.23
N VAL A 78 -4.27 2.35 -1.47
CA VAL A 78 -4.70 3.51 -0.67
C VAL A 78 -5.40 4.54 -1.56
N LEU A 79 -4.80 4.88 -2.69
CA LEU A 79 -5.34 5.85 -3.64
C LEU A 79 -6.73 5.43 -4.15
N ILE A 80 -6.90 4.17 -4.56
CA ILE A 80 -8.21 3.68 -5.02
C ILE A 80 -9.25 3.70 -3.91
N LEU A 81 -8.89 3.29 -2.68
CA LEU A 81 -9.81 3.35 -1.54
C LEU A 81 -10.24 4.78 -1.26
N PHE A 82 -9.30 5.73 -1.27
CA PHE A 82 -9.60 7.15 -1.10
C PHE A 82 -10.52 7.67 -2.21
N LYS A 83 -10.16 7.46 -3.48
CA LYS A 83 -10.93 7.93 -4.65
C LYS A 83 -12.32 7.31 -4.76
N THR A 84 -12.58 6.21 -4.04
CA THR A 84 -13.89 5.56 -3.96
C THR A 84 -14.63 5.82 -2.63
N GLY A 85 -14.14 6.75 -1.81
CA GLY A 85 -14.78 7.18 -0.57
C GLY A 85 -14.67 6.18 0.58
N LYS A 86 -13.81 5.16 0.47
CA LYS A 86 -13.56 4.16 1.51
C LYS A 86 -12.50 4.64 2.49
N LEU A 87 -12.72 5.82 3.09
CA LEU A 87 -11.71 6.53 3.88
C LEU A 87 -11.17 5.72 5.08
N LYS A 88 -12.04 4.98 5.77
CA LYS A 88 -11.63 4.10 6.88
C LYS A 88 -10.69 2.99 6.41
N ASP A 89 -10.98 2.37 5.26
CA ASP A 89 -10.13 1.32 4.69
C ASP A 89 -8.83 1.93 4.13
N ALA A 90 -8.92 3.12 3.53
CA ALA A 90 -7.77 3.87 3.02
C ALA A 90 -6.78 4.21 4.14
N GLU A 91 -7.26 4.68 5.29
CA GLU A 91 -6.43 4.96 6.47
C GLU A 91 -5.68 3.70 6.96
N LYS A 92 -6.38 2.57 7.08
CA LYS A 92 -5.75 1.31 7.50
C LYS A 92 -4.68 0.88 6.50
N LYS A 93 -5.03 0.89 5.21
CA LYS A 93 -4.11 0.52 4.15
C LYS A 93 -2.92 1.49 4.08
N ALA A 94 -3.11 2.77 4.40
CA ALA A 94 -2.03 3.73 4.46
C ALA A 94 -1.02 3.39 5.55
N PHE A 95 -1.47 2.93 6.71
CA PHE A 95 -0.56 2.46 7.75
C PHE A 95 0.19 1.20 7.31
N ASP A 96 -0.46 0.25 6.63
CA ASP A 96 0.23 -0.89 6.02
C ASP A 96 1.29 -0.44 5.01
N THR A 97 0.98 0.55 4.15
CA THR A 97 1.93 1.14 3.19
C THR A 97 3.13 1.75 3.91
N PHE A 98 2.90 2.53 4.96
CA PHE A 98 3.96 3.12 5.77
C PHE A 98 4.85 2.06 6.42
N CYS A 99 4.25 0.99 6.94
CA CYS A 99 4.99 -0.12 7.52
C CYS A 99 5.78 -0.94 6.48
N SER A 100 5.34 -0.93 5.22
CA SER A 100 6.04 -1.59 4.10
C SER A 100 7.22 -0.77 3.58
N ASN A 101 7.12 0.57 3.58
CA ASN A 101 8.23 1.48 3.34
C ASN A 101 7.92 2.85 3.95
N THR A 102 8.73 3.28 4.92
CA THR A 102 8.50 4.49 5.72
C THR A 102 8.69 5.79 4.92
N TYR A 103 9.19 5.71 3.68
CA TYR A 103 9.57 6.87 2.87
C TYR A 103 8.62 7.13 1.70
N VAL A 104 7.71 6.20 1.37
CA VAL A 104 6.83 6.30 0.19
C VAL A 104 5.94 7.54 0.24
N PHE A 105 5.37 7.87 1.40
CA PHE A 105 4.51 9.04 1.52
C PHE A 105 5.28 10.35 1.49
N ASP A 106 6.43 10.43 2.14
CA ASP A 106 7.27 11.63 2.09
C ASP A 106 7.80 11.86 0.67
N PHE A 107 8.18 10.80 -0.05
CA PHE A 107 8.52 10.88 -1.48
C PHE A 107 7.36 11.42 -2.32
N PHE A 108 6.17 10.85 -2.18
CA PHE A 108 4.98 11.30 -2.90
C PHE A 108 4.69 12.78 -2.64
N LEU A 109 4.81 13.22 -1.38
CA LEU A 109 4.54 14.59 -0.92
C LEU A 109 5.70 15.57 -1.17
N LYS A 110 6.79 15.15 -1.84
CA LYS A 110 7.99 15.96 -2.10
C LYS A 110 8.64 16.51 -0.83
N ARG A 111 8.58 15.75 0.27
CA ARG A 111 9.30 16.04 1.50
C ARG A 111 10.70 15.45 1.43
N ASP A 112 11.61 16.04 2.20
CA ASP A 112 12.96 15.51 2.34
C ASP A 112 12.93 14.11 2.95
N ILE A 113 13.69 13.20 2.35
CA ILE A 113 13.81 11.81 2.80
C ILE A 113 15.18 11.64 3.44
N GLU A 114 15.19 11.56 4.76
CA GLU A 114 16.37 11.18 5.52
C GLU A 114 16.32 9.68 5.81
N PRO A 115 17.29 8.89 5.31
CA PRO A 115 17.37 7.47 5.66
C PRO A 115 17.45 7.28 7.17
N ILE A 116 16.54 6.46 7.69
CA ILE A 116 16.48 6.08 9.09
C ILE A 116 17.35 4.83 9.26
N ASP A 117 18.25 4.86 10.23
CA ASP A 117 18.99 3.67 10.65
C ASP A 117 18.04 2.70 11.38
N LYS A 118 17.45 1.76 10.64
CA LYS A 118 16.42 0.83 11.12
C LYS A 118 16.57 -0.55 10.48
N GLN A 119 15.95 -1.56 11.08
CA GLN A 119 15.85 -2.88 10.47
C GLN A 119 15.10 -2.77 9.14
N GLU A 120 15.71 -3.32 8.09
CA GLU A 120 15.12 -3.51 6.77
C GLU A 120 15.31 -4.99 6.41
N SER A 121 14.21 -5.72 6.23
CA SER A 121 14.28 -7.16 5.89
C SER A 121 14.28 -7.37 4.39
N PHE A 122 13.67 -6.46 3.64
CA PHE A 122 13.57 -6.50 2.19
C PHE A 122 14.15 -5.25 1.55
N SER A 123 14.72 -5.40 0.36
CA SER A 123 15.32 -4.28 -0.39
C SER A 123 14.32 -3.17 -0.75
N PHE A 124 13.02 -3.48 -0.76
CA PHE A 124 11.98 -2.49 -1.00
C PHE A 124 11.66 -1.60 0.21
N GLU A 125 12.22 -1.87 1.39
CA GLU A 125 12.03 -1.05 2.59
C GLU A 125 12.99 0.16 2.64
N ALA A 126 14.02 0.15 1.78
CA ALA A 126 15.02 1.19 1.68
C ALA A 126 14.47 2.48 1.04
N ALA A 127 15.06 3.62 1.39
CA ALA A 127 14.70 4.93 0.85
C ALA A 127 14.80 5.01 -0.68
N GLU A 128 15.82 4.37 -1.27
CA GLU A 128 16.00 4.34 -2.74
C GLU A 128 14.85 3.66 -3.47
N PHE A 129 14.17 2.69 -2.85
CA PHE A 129 13.04 2.03 -3.49
C PHE A 129 11.84 2.97 -3.64
N ALA A 130 11.61 3.86 -2.67
CA ALA A 130 10.51 4.83 -2.73
C ALA A 130 10.61 5.75 -3.96
N LYS A 131 11.83 6.03 -4.44
CA LYS A 131 12.08 6.85 -5.64
C LYS A 131 11.55 6.24 -6.94
N ARG A 132 11.15 4.96 -6.92
CA ARG A 132 10.54 4.27 -8.07
C ARG A 132 9.04 4.53 -8.18
N LEU A 133 8.42 5.21 -7.21
CA LEU A 133 7.01 5.54 -7.24
C LEU A 133 6.73 6.51 -8.42
N PRO A 134 5.83 6.17 -9.35
CA PRO A 134 5.55 7.01 -10.51
C PRO A 134 4.56 8.16 -10.20
N TYR A 135 4.21 8.35 -8.92
CA TYR A 135 3.19 9.28 -8.46
C TYR A 135 3.80 10.45 -7.67
N SER A 136 3.19 11.62 -7.78
CA SER A 136 3.58 12.81 -7.03
C SER A 136 2.37 13.66 -6.65
N SER A 137 2.46 14.34 -5.50
CA SER A 137 1.50 15.35 -5.05
C SER A 137 1.38 16.56 -5.99
N GLU A 138 2.33 16.75 -6.91
CA GLU A 138 2.29 17.80 -7.94
C GLU A 138 1.35 17.45 -9.11
N GLN A 139 0.93 16.18 -9.22
CA GLN A 139 -0.07 15.77 -10.21
C GLN A 139 -1.43 16.39 -9.86
N PRO A 140 -2.02 17.23 -10.74
CA PRO A 140 -3.28 17.91 -10.44
C PRO A 140 -4.41 16.95 -10.04
N GLU A 141 -4.47 15.78 -10.66
CA GLU A 141 -5.46 14.74 -10.39
C GLU A 141 -5.33 14.06 -9.03
N LEU A 142 -4.20 14.26 -8.32
CA LEU A 142 -3.91 13.70 -7.00
C LEU A 142 -3.89 14.74 -5.87
N SER A 143 -4.25 16.00 -6.17
CA SER A 143 -4.26 17.10 -5.20
C SER A 143 -5.14 16.82 -3.98
N ASP A 144 -6.38 16.38 -4.20
CA ASP A 144 -7.33 15.96 -3.17
C ASP A 144 -6.79 14.83 -2.28
N PHE A 145 -6.10 13.86 -2.89
CA PHE A 145 -5.46 12.75 -2.19
C PHE A 145 -4.28 13.24 -1.36
N ALA A 146 -3.46 14.14 -1.89
CA ALA A 146 -2.34 14.73 -1.17
C ALA A 146 -2.81 15.52 0.06
N GLU A 147 -3.84 16.34 -0.07
CA GLU A 147 -4.43 17.08 1.06
C GLU A 147 -4.96 16.15 2.15
N TRP A 148 -5.67 15.08 1.76
CA TRP A 148 -6.14 14.07 2.70
C TRP A 148 -4.98 13.34 3.39
N LEU A 149 -3.97 12.94 2.63
CA LEU A 149 -2.81 12.22 3.15
C LEU A 149 -2.05 13.08 4.15
N ILE A 150 -1.82 14.37 3.87
CA ILE A 150 -1.19 15.29 4.82
C ILE A 150 -1.95 15.33 6.15
N LYS A 151 -3.28 15.48 6.10
CA LYS A 151 -4.14 15.48 7.30
C LYS A 151 -4.06 14.16 8.05
N LEU A 152 -4.03 13.03 7.33
CA LEU A 152 -3.90 11.71 7.92
C LEU A 152 -2.56 11.56 8.66
N LEU A 153 -1.44 11.92 8.01
CA LEU A 153 -0.10 11.82 8.59
C LEU A 153 0.08 12.71 9.83
N GLN A 154 -0.61 13.84 9.87
CA GLN A 154 -0.65 14.76 11.01
C GLN A 154 -1.63 14.33 12.11
N SER A 155 -2.46 13.33 11.88
CA SER A 155 -3.39 12.85 12.90
C SER A 155 -2.62 12.21 14.05
N GLY A 156 -3.02 12.53 15.29
CA GLY A 156 -2.34 12.00 16.48
C GLY A 156 -2.38 10.46 16.59
N LYS A 157 -3.35 9.81 15.93
CA LYS A 157 -3.39 8.34 15.83
C LYS A 157 -2.28 7.83 14.91
N PHE A 158 -2.22 8.35 13.68
CA PHE A 158 -1.22 7.91 12.70
C PHE A 158 0.20 8.21 13.18
N SER A 159 0.45 9.45 13.62
CA SER A 159 1.79 9.88 14.02
C SER A 159 2.36 9.04 15.18
N LYS A 160 1.58 8.81 16.24
CA LYS A 160 1.98 7.97 17.37
C LYS A 160 2.25 6.53 16.97
N SER A 161 1.41 5.96 16.09
CA SER A 161 1.63 4.60 15.58
C SER A 161 2.86 4.51 14.68
N ALA A 162 3.10 5.51 13.84
CA ALA A 162 4.27 5.59 12.98
C ALA A 162 5.57 5.73 13.79
N GLU A 163 5.59 6.61 14.80
CA GLU A 163 6.70 6.78 15.74
C GLU A 163 7.03 5.46 16.44
N LYS A 164 6.02 4.77 16.99
CA LYS A 164 6.21 3.47 17.66
C LYS A 164 6.73 2.40 16.70
N PHE A 165 6.25 2.39 15.45
CA PHE A 165 6.75 1.45 14.45
C PHE A 165 8.24 1.70 14.16
N ILE A 166 8.63 2.96 13.94
CA ILE A 166 10.03 3.34 13.71
C ILE A 166 10.90 2.96 14.93
N GLU A 167 10.45 3.23 16.15
CA GLU A 167 11.18 2.88 17.38
C GLU A 167 11.45 1.37 17.47
N ILE A 168 10.43 0.54 17.20
CA ILE A 168 10.58 -0.92 17.19
C ILE A 168 11.59 -1.35 16.11
N GLN A 169 11.54 -0.77 14.91
CA GLN A 169 12.46 -1.11 13.82
C GLN A 169 13.91 -0.68 14.10
N LYS A 170 14.11 0.49 14.71
CA LYS A 170 15.44 0.94 15.18
C LYS A 170 16.01 -0.03 16.21
N ARG A 171 15.19 -0.45 17.18
CA ARG A 171 15.63 -1.38 18.22
C ARG A 171 15.91 -2.78 17.65
N LEU A 172 15.09 -3.26 16.72
CA LEU A 172 15.30 -4.53 16.03
C LEU A 172 16.64 -4.57 15.27
N LEU A 173 17.12 -3.45 14.74
CA LEU A 173 18.38 -3.42 13.97
C LEU A 173 19.57 -3.91 14.78
N HIS A 174 19.60 -3.58 16.08
CA HIS A 174 20.75 -3.86 16.96
C HIS A 174 20.46 -4.97 17.99
N GLU A 175 19.27 -5.55 17.97
CA GLU A 175 18.86 -6.57 18.94
C GLU A 175 19.30 -7.96 18.50
N ASN A 176 20.22 -8.54 19.28
CA ASN A 176 20.78 -9.87 19.06
C ASN A 176 20.16 -10.93 20.00
N ASP A 177 19.56 -10.53 21.11
CA ASP A 177 18.89 -11.46 22.00
C ASP A 177 17.61 -12.01 21.35
N ARG A 178 17.52 -13.34 21.27
CA ARG A 178 16.45 -14.03 20.54
C ARG A 178 15.08 -13.75 21.14
N GLU A 179 14.97 -13.75 22.46
CA GLU A 179 13.69 -13.57 23.17
C GLU A 179 13.20 -12.13 23.03
N THR A 180 14.11 -11.17 23.22
CA THR A 180 13.82 -9.74 23.07
C THR A 180 13.45 -9.41 21.63
N ARG A 181 14.18 -9.96 20.65
CA ARG A 181 13.85 -9.79 19.23
C ARG A 181 12.48 -10.37 18.89
N HIS A 182 12.16 -11.57 19.40
CA HIS A 182 10.83 -12.17 19.22
C HIS A 182 9.72 -11.29 19.81
N TYR A 183 9.92 -10.74 21.01
CA TYR A 183 8.99 -9.83 21.65
C TYR A 183 8.77 -8.53 20.85
N LEU A 184 9.84 -7.95 20.29
CA LEU A 184 9.77 -6.77 19.43
C LEU A 184 9.00 -7.04 18.13
N ILE A 185 9.22 -8.20 17.49
CA ILE A 185 8.47 -8.61 16.30
C ILE A 185 6.98 -8.73 16.63
N LYS A 186 6.63 -9.38 17.75
CA LYS A 186 5.24 -9.51 18.19
C LYS A 186 4.59 -8.16 18.47
N GLN A 187 5.31 -7.22 19.10
CA GLN A 187 4.81 -5.86 19.29
C GLN A 187 4.56 -5.12 17.98
N LYS A 188 5.44 -5.31 16.98
CA LYS A 188 5.27 -4.74 15.64
C LYS A 188 4.00 -5.28 14.97
N GLU A 189 3.81 -6.60 14.99
CA GLU A 189 2.63 -7.25 14.42
C GLU A 189 1.34 -6.77 15.11
N GLN A 190 1.34 -6.74 16.44
CA GLN A 190 0.21 -6.22 17.21
C GLN A 190 -0.08 -4.75 16.94
N LEU A 191 0.95 -3.92 16.72
CA LEU A 191 0.76 -2.51 16.36
C LEU A 191 0.01 -2.36 15.03
N ILE A 192 0.42 -3.14 14.02
CA ILE A 192 -0.20 -3.15 12.68
C ILE A 192 -1.64 -3.67 12.75
N GLU A 193 -1.84 -4.78 13.45
CA GLU A 193 -3.17 -5.38 13.64
C GLU A 193 -4.10 -4.45 14.42
N ASN A 194 -3.64 -3.85 15.52
CA ASN A 194 -4.45 -2.93 16.33
C ASN A 194 -4.80 -1.66 15.56
N TYR A 195 -3.90 -1.14 14.72
CA TYR A 195 -4.23 0.00 13.86
C TYR A 195 -5.38 -0.35 12.90
N SER A 196 -5.34 -1.57 12.35
CA SER A 196 -6.35 -2.12 11.45
C SER A 196 -7.69 -2.44 12.15
N ASN A 197 -7.67 -2.80 13.45
CA ASN A 197 -8.86 -3.21 14.19
C ASN A 197 -9.53 -2.08 15.00
N ASN A 198 -8.76 -1.09 15.49
CA ASN A 198 -9.27 -0.01 16.37
C ASN A 198 -10.01 1.12 15.64
N THR A 199 -10.87 0.80 14.66
CA THR A 199 -11.88 1.74 14.18
C THR A 199 -13.20 1.50 14.91
N VAL A 200 -13.18 1.58 16.24
CA VAL A 200 -14.39 1.58 17.06
C VAL A 200 -15.03 2.96 16.92
N ILE A 201 -16.14 3.00 16.17
CA ILE A 201 -17.33 3.83 16.35
C ILE A 201 -17.12 5.13 17.14
N ALA A 202 -16.75 6.21 16.44
CA ALA A 202 -17.35 7.51 16.73
C ALA A 202 -18.55 7.66 15.79
N ASN A 203 -19.65 7.01 16.15
CA ASN A 203 -20.96 7.46 15.68
C ASN A 203 -21.20 8.79 16.40
N GLY A 204 -21.50 9.83 15.63
CA GLY A 204 -22.01 11.06 16.19
C GLY A 204 -23.34 10.80 16.88
N ASP A 205 -23.46 11.36 18.07
CA ASP A 205 -24.69 11.97 18.55
C ASP A 205 -24.59 13.48 18.30
#